data_AF-A0A1R1PH80-F1
#
_entry.id   AF-A0A1R1PH80-F1
#
_cell.length_a   1.000
_cell.length_b   1.000
_cell.length_c   1.000
_cell.angle_alpha   90.00
_cell.angle_beta   90.00
_cell.angle_gamma   90.00
#
_symmetry.space_group_name_H-M   'P 1'
#
loop_
_entity.id
_entity.type
_entity.pdbx_description
1 polymer ?
#
loop_
_entity_poly.entity_id
_entity_poly.type
_entity_poly.pdbx_seq_one_letter_code
_entity_poly.pdbx_strand_id
1 'polypeptide(L)'
;MGIIADILWSDPTDFGTSTSDDTDIDLDPGPEFAEVQHIEEHDSKSSENEPSWVESDRGVSFCFGPSVVKSFLEKFNMDLICRAHMVVEDGYEFFADRRLVTIFSAPNYCGEFDNSAAVMCVDDELKCKFEIVKPVMDNPTIALGRIESRFFRKMSTDLDIEEGVKAMKLS
;
A
#
# COMPACT_ATOMS: atom_id res chain seq x y z
N MET A 1 15.84 -3.01 20.27
CA MET A 1 15.79 -2.52 18.87
C MET A 1 14.45 -1.86 18.68
N GLY A 2 14.39 -0.66 18.08
CA GLY A 2 13.14 0.08 17.92
C GLY A 2 12.26 -0.47 16.81
N ILE A 3 10.96 -0.16 16.86
CA ILE A 3 9.90 -0.60 15.91
C ILE A 3 10.23 -0.32 14.43
N ILE A 4 11.07 0.70 14.20
CA ILE A 4 11.55 1.11 12.87
C ILE A 4 12.42 0.03 12.18
N ALA A 5 13.15 -0.79 12.95
CA ALA A 5 14.00 -1.84 12.36
C ALA A 5 13.18 -2.97 11.72
N ASP A 6 11.88 -3.04 12.03
CA ASP A 6 11.01 -4.12 11.61
C ASP A 6 10.28 -3.82 10.28
N ILE A 7 10.33 -2.59 9.76
CA ILE A 7 9.63 -2.18 8.51
C ILE A 7 9.92 -3.13 7.32
N LEU A 8 11.12 -3.70 7.26
CA LEU A 8 11.49 -4.60 6.15
C LEU A 8 10.84 -5.99 6.26
N TRP A 9 10.43 -6.40 7.46
CA TRP A 9 9.82 -7.71 7.74
C TRP A 9 8.33 -7.61 8.10
N SER A 10 7.88 -6.48 8.64
CA SER A 10 6.48 -6.13 8.84
C SER A 10 5.72 -5.96 7.52
N ASP A 11 4.40 -6.11 7.53
CA ASP A 11 3.58 -6.03 6.32
C ASP A 11 2.97 -4.62 6.11
N PRO A 12 3.14 -4.01 4.93
CA PRO A 12 2.38 -2.81 4.59
C PRO A 12 0.90 -3.17 4.50
N THR A 13 0.05 -2.40 5.15
CA THR A 13 -1.40 -2.63 5.17
C THR A 13 -2.12 -1.29 5.05
N ASP A 14 -3.06 -1.20 4.12
CA ASP A 14 -3.98 -0.08 4.07
C ASP A 14 -5.13 -0.37 5.03
N PHE A 15 -5.18 0.39 6.13
CA PHE A 15 -6.21 0.26 7.14
C PHE A 15 -7.48 1.04 6.78
N GLY A 16 -7.54 1.70 5.62
CA GLY A 16 -8.69 2.46 5.17
C GLY A 16 -8.97 3.63 6.11
N THR A 17 -8.12 4.65 6.12
CA THR A 17 -8.51 5.93 6.72
C THR A 17 -9.53 6.57 5.79
N SER A 18 -10.82 6.51 6.16
CA SER A 18 -11.85 7.32 5.53
C SER A 18 -11.47 8.80 5.69
N THR A 19 -10.87 9.40 4.67
CA THR A 19 -10.87 10.86 4.53
C THR A 19 -12.29 11.23 4.13
N SER A 20 -13.01 11.84 5.07
CA SER A 20 -14.40 12.26 4.91
C SER A 20 -14.59 13.12 3.66
N ASP A 21 -15.56 12.71 2.85
CA ASP A 21 -16.34 13.43 1.83
C ASP A 21 -15.98 14.89 1.57
N ASP A 22 -15.49 15.14 0.35
CA ASP A 22 -15.66 16.40 -0.37
C ASP A 22 -17.17 16.65 -0.62
N THR A 23 -17.79 17.59 0.08
CA THR A 23 -18.97 18.30 -0.44
C THR A 23 -18.81 19.80 -0.29
N ASP A 24 -18.78 20.46 -1.44
CA ASP A 24 -18.70 21.89 -1.64
C ASP A 24 -20.09 22.56 -1.43
N ILE A 25 -20.11 23.57 -0.54
CA ILE A 25 -20.88 24.85 -0.55
C ILE A 25 -22.40 24.84 -0.25
N ASP A 26 -22.83 25.57 0.81
CA ASP A 26 -23.77 26.72 0.71
C ASP A 26 -23.92 27.54 2.01
N LEU A 27 -24.19 28.84 1.86
CA LEU A 27 -24.07 29.95 2.83
C LEU A 27 -25.19 30.10 3.89
N ASP A 28 -24.80 30.64 5.06
CA ASP A 28 -25.47 31.30 6.23
C ASP A 28 -26.73 32.17 5.90
N PRO A 29 -27.72 32.53 6.80
CA PRO A 29 -27.54 32.98 8.20
C PRO A 29 -28.67 32.78 9.25
N GLY A 30 -28.32 32.90 10.55
CA GLY A 30 -29.21 33.51 11.55
C GLY A 30 -29.30 32.85 12.94
N PRO A 31 -29.43 33.64 14.03
CA PRO A 31 -29.23 33.19 15.41
C PRO A 31 -30.55 32.80 16.12
N GLU A 32 -30.52 31.76 16.97
CA GLU A 32 -31.55 31.60 18.02
C GLU A 32 -30.99 30.81 19.23
N PHE A 33 -31.49 31.17 20.40
CA PHE A 33 -30.95 30.98 21.74
C PHE A 33 -31.15 29.56 22.31
N ALA A 34 -30.24 29.08 23.18
CA ALA A 34 -30.52 28.74 24.60
C ALA A 34 -29.53 27.72 25.23
N GLU A 35 -28.90 28.18 26.32
CA GLU A 35 -28.54 27.54 27.61
C GLU A 35 -27.74 26.22 27.78
N VAL A 36 -27.02 26.24 28.91
CA VAL A 36 -25.81 25.50 29.32
C VAL A 36 -26.15 24.24 30.13
N GLN A 37 -25.43 23.14 29.90
CA GLN A 37 -25.08 22.20 30.98
C GLN A 37 -23.60 21.79 30.87
N HIS A 38 -22.84 22.20 31.88
CA HIS A 38 -21.47 21.76 32.17
C HIS A 38 -21.42 20.24 32.34
N ILE A 39 -20.58 19.54 31.58
CA ILE A 39 -19.91 18.31 32.01
C ILE A 39 -18.46 18.37 31.52
N GLU A 40 -17.57 17.93 32.41
CA GLU A 40 -16.13 18.17 32.53
C GLU A 40 -15.30 17.82 31.29
N GLU A 41 -14.25 18.63 31.06
CA GLU A 41 -13.19 18.42 30.08
C GLU A 41 -12.53 17.05 30.28
N HIS A 42 -12.68 16.16 29.31
CA HIS A 42 -11.69 15.12 29.06
C HIS A 42 -11.16 15.36 27.65
N ASP A 43 -9.99 16.01 27.60
CA ASP A 43 -9.22 16.29 26.38
C ASP A 43 -8.80 14.96 25.73
N SER A 44 -9.70 14.38 24.96
CA SER A 44 -9.37 13.33 23.99
C SER A 44 -9.11 14.02 22.66
N LYS A 45 -8.00 14.73 22.60
CA LYS A 45 -7.37 15.08 21.33
C LYS A 45 -6.84 13.78 20.73
N SER A 46 -7.70 13.01 20.07
CA SER A 46 -7.26 11.90 19.22
C SER A 46 -6.45 12.53 18.09
N SER A 47 -5.13 12.43 18.22
CA SER A 47 -4.16 12.87 17.22
C SER A 47 -4.45 12.19 15.90
N GLU A 48 -4.97 12.94 14.92
CA GLU A 48 -5.24 12.48 13.55
C GLU A 48 -3.96 12.19 12.72
N ASN A 49 -2.87 11.75 13.37
CA ASN A 49 -1.60 11.49 12.69
C ASN A 49 -0.73 10.45 13.39
N GLU A 50 -1.29 9.60 14.25
CA GLU A 50 -0.49 8.53 14.84
C GLU A 50 -0.12 7.48 13.77
N PRO A 51 1.17 7.14 13.62
CA PRO A 51 1.61 6.05 12.75
C PRO A 51 0.90 4.75 13.14
N SER A 52 0.06 4.23 12.25
CA SER A 52 -0.71 3.02 12.51
C SER A 52 0.18 1.78 12.41
N TRP A 53 0.55 1.26 13.57
CA TRP A 53 1.14 -0.06 13.73
C TRP A 53 0.07 -0.99 14.32
N VAL A 54 -0.08 -2.18 13.74
CA VAL A 54 -1.03 -3.21 14.20
C VAL A 54 -0.27 -4.53 14.34
N GLU A 55 -0.70 -5.43 15.22
CA GLU A 55 -0.10 -6.76 15.31
C GLU A 55 -0.31 -7.55 14.01
N SER A 56 0.69 -8.33 13.58
CA SER A 56 0.57 -9.14 12.37
C SER A 56 -0.18 -10.45 12.63
N ASP A 57 -1.12 -10.79 11.73
CA ASP A 57 -1.78 -12.10 11.71
C ASP A 57 -0.82 -13.27 11.44
N ARG A 58 0.42 -12.99 11.01
CA ARG A 58 1.49 -13.99 10.87
C ARG A 58 2.04 -14.48 12.23
N GLY A 59 1.63 -13.84 13.32
CA GLY A 59 2.07 -14.17 14.68
C GLY A 59 3.50 -13.72 15.03
N VAL A 60 4.12 -12.95 14.14
CA VAL A 60 5.45 -12.35 14.32
C VAL A 60 5.45 -10.97 13.66
N SER A 61 6.08 -9.98 14.31
CA SER A 61 6.16 -8.59 13.81
C SER A 61 4.79 -7.88 13.76
N PHE A 62 4.71 -6.78 13.03
CA PHE A 62 3.57 -5.88 12.92
C PHE A 62 3.13 -5.70 11.47
N CYS A 63 1.97 -5.08 11.28
CA CYS A 63 1.53 -4.44 10.06
C CYS A 63 1.63 -2.92 10.22
N PHE A 64 1.89 -2.18 9.14
CA PHE A 64 2.05 -0.73 9.19
C PHE A 64 1.35 0.01 8.04
N GLY A 65 0.83 1.20 8.35
CA GLY A 65 0.14 2.05 7.39
C GLY A 65 1.06 3.01 6.60
N PRO A 66 0.49 3.77 5.65
CA PRO A 66 1.24 4.73 4.84
C PRO A 66 1.95 5.82 5.63
N SER A 67 1.39 6.26 6.76
CA SER A 67 1.96 7.29 7.63
C SER A 67 3.29 6.87 8.26
N VAL A 68 3.45 5.58 8.56
CA VAL A 68 4.71 4.99 9.05
C VAL A 68 5.81 5.12 7.99
N VAL A 69 5.48 4.79 6.74
CA VAL A 69 6.42 4.89 5.61
C VAL A 69 6.88 6.33 5.40
N LYS A 70 5.93 7.27 5.34
CA LYS A 70 6.22 8.71 5.15
C LYS A 70 7.10 9.24 6.27
N SER A 71 6.73 8.98 7.52
CA SER A 71 7.48 9.42 8.70
C SER A 71 8.91 8.86 8.74
N PHE A 72 9.10 7.60 8.32
CA PHE A 72 10.42 6.98 8.25
C PHE A 72 11.31 7.68 7.22
N LEU A 73 10.79 7.86 6.00
CA LEU A 73 11.53 8.48 4.90
C LEU A 73 11.92 9.92 5.20
N GLU A 74 11.00 10.71 5.76
CA GLU A 74 11.27 12.09 6.19
C GLU A 74 12.36 12.15 7.26
N LYS A 75 12.28 11.29 8.28
CA LYS A 75 13.25 11.24 9.38
C LYS A 75 14.67 10.92 8.91
N PHE A 76 14.81 10.05 7.92
CA PHE A 76 16.12 9.60 7.42
C PHE A 76 16.54 10.26 6.10
N ASN A 77 15.75 11.22 5.61
CA ASN A 77 15.98 11.93 4.35
C ASN A 77 16.21 10.95 3.17
N MET A 78 15.27 10.03 2.99
CA MET A 78 15.26 9.02 1.93
C MET A 78 14.01 9.17 1.06
N ASP A 79 14.06 8.69 -0.18
CA ASP A 79 12.95 8.83 -1.12
C ASP A 79 12.05 7.59 -1.24
N LEU A 80 12.62 6.40 -1.01
CA LEU A 80 12.00 5.10 -1.28
C LEU A 80 12.49 4.03 -0.32
N ILE A 81 11.56 3.24 0.24
CA ILE A 81 11.85 1.97 0.93
C ILE A 81 11.73 0.84 -0.09
N CYS A 82 12.78 0.04 -0.26
CA CYS A 82 12.72 -1.20 -1.04
C CYS A 82 12.76 -2.40 -0.09
N ARG A 83 11.73 -3.25 -0.13
CA ARG A 83 11.62 -4.46 0.70
C ARG A 83 11.20 -5.70 -0.11
N ALA A 84 11.16 -6.86 0.56
CA ALA A 84 10.67 -8.13 0.01
C ALA A 84 9.62 -8.75 0.94
N HIS A 85 9.77 -10.03 1.29
CA HIS A 85 9.00 -10.79 2.30
C HIS A 85 7.55 -11.15 1.93
N MET A 86 6.79 -10.26 1.31
CA MET A 86 5.41 -10.54 0.88
C MET A 86 5.35 -10.94 -0.61
N VAL A 87 4.63 -12.01 -0.92
CA VAL A 87 4.35 -12.43 -2.31
C VAL A 87 3.37 -11.43 -2.93
N VAL A 88 3.70 -10.90 -4.10
CA VAL A 88 2.87 -9.92 -4.85
C VAL A 88 2.67 -10.37 -6.29
N GLU A 89 1.51 -10.10 -6.88
CA GLU A 89 1.04 -10.75 -8.13
C GLU A 89 1.99 -10.55 -9.32
N ASP A 90 2.49 -9.33 -9.53
CA ASP A 90 3.40 -9.02 -10.63
C ASP A 90 4.88 -9.08 -10.24
N GLY A 91 5.18 -9.59 -9.04
CA GLY A 91 6.55 -9.66 -8.52
C GLY A 91 7.07 -8.32 -7.99
N TYR A 92 6.33 -7.22 -8.17
CA TYR A 92 6.55 -5.98 -7.45
C TYR A 92 5.21 -5.29 -7.14
N GLU A 93 5.18 -4.48 -6.09
CA GLU A 93 4.00 -3.68 -5.73
C GLU A 93 4.44 -2.39 -5.02
N PHE A 94 3.82 -1.27 -5.38
CA PHE A 94 4.04 0.01 -4.72
C PHE A 94 3.02 0.23 -3.61
N PHE A 95 3.46 0.88 -2.54
CA PHE A 95 2.64 1.27 -1.40
C PHE A 95 2.96 2.70 -0.96
N ALA A 96 2.02 3.33 -0.24
CA ALA A 96 2.15 4.68 0.32
C ALA A 96 2.62 5.72 -0.71
N ASP A 97 1.83 5.98 -1.75
CA ASP A 97 2.17 6.95 -2.81
C ASP A 97 3.51 6.64 -3.51
N ARG A 98 3.79 5.35 -3.73
CA ARG A 98 5.02 4.84 -4.35
C ARG A 98 6.29 5.12 -3.55
N ARG A 99 6.16 5.40 -2.26
CA ARG A 99 7.27 5.62 -1.31
C ARG A 99 7.80 4.33 -0.71
N LEU A 100 7.09 3.22 -0.86
CA LEU A 100 7.58 1.88 -0.57
C LEU A 100 7.33 0.98 -1.78
N VAL A 101 8.30 0.10 -2.09
CA VAL A 101 8.14 -0.98 -3.06
C VAL A 101 8.45 -2.33 -2.41
N THR A 102 7.54 -3.27 -2.59
CA THR A 102 7.76 -4.69 -2.30
C THR A 102 8.23 -5.37 -3.58
N ILE A 103 9.30 -6.16 -3.52
CA ILE A 103 9.83 -6.96 -4.63
C ILE A 103 9.86 -8.44 -4.23
N PHE A 104 9.35 -9.29 -5.11
CA PHE A 104 9.35 -10.74 -4.95
C PHE A 104 9.92 -11.39 -6.20
N SER A 105 10.94 -12.24 -6.03
CA SER A 105 11.75 -12.75 -7.16
C SER A 105 11.61 -14.25 -7.42
N ALA A 106 10.67 -14.94 -6.75
CA ALA A 106 10.35 -16.34 -7.03
C ALA A 106 9.01 -16.44 -7.77
N PRO A 107 9.01 -16.75 -9.09
CA PRO A 107 7.76 -16.88 -9.84
C PRO A 107 7.08 -18.20 -9.48
N ASN A 108 5.75 -18.23 -9.55
CA ASN A 108 4.94 -19.39 -9.16
C ASN A 108 5.29 -19.89 -7.74
N TYR A 109 5.33 -18.98 -6.77
CA TYR A 109 5.78 -19.29 -5.42
C TYR A 109 5.03 -20.49 -4.84
N CYS A 110 5.78 -21.43 -4.24
CA CYS A 110 5.28 -22.71 -3.72
C CYS A 110 4.49 -23.58 -4.72
N GLY A 111 4.42 -23.23 -6.01
CA GLY A 111 3.53 -23.87 -6.99
C GLY A 111 2.05 -23.52 -6.86
N GLU A 112 1.69 -22.72 -5.85
CA GLU A 112 0.32 -22.38 -5.47
C GLU A 112 -0.09 -21.00 -5.98
N PHE A 113 0.86 -20.07 -5.96
CA PHE A 113 0.65 -18.72 -6.45
C PHE A 113 0.93 -18.68 -7.95
N ASP A 114 0.18 -17.88 -8.69
CA ASP A 114 0.50 -17.60 -10.10
C ASP A 114 1.27 -16.27 -10.21
N ASN A 115 2.03 -15.90 -9.19
CA ASN A 115 2.76 -14.64 -9.18
C ASN A 115 3.92 -14.65 -10.19
N SER A 116 4.22 -13.48 -10.73
CA SER A 116 5.46 -13.22 -11.46
C SER A 116 6.59 -12.97 -10.47
N ALA A 117 7.83 -13.04 -10.95
CA ALA A 117 8.99 -12.51 -10.25
C ALA A 117 9.39 -11.15 -10.84
N ALA A 118 9.97 -10.28 -10.02
CA ALA A 118 10.58 -9.05 -10.49
C ALA A 118 12.02 -8.89 -9.99
N VAL A 119 12.80 -8.13 -10.76
CA VAL A 119 14.09 -7.56 -10.38
C VAL A 119 14.01 -6.05 -10.60
N MET A 120 14.37 -5.25 -9.59
CA MET A 120 14.48 -3.80 -9.74
C MET A 120 15.92 -3.42 -10.09
N CYS A 121 16.08 -2.75 -11.22
CA CYS A 121 17.32 -2.13 -11.66
C CYS A 121 17.25 -0.63 -11.34
N VAL A 122 18.26 -0.13 -10.65
CA VAL A 122 18.41 1.29 -10.32
C VAL A 122 19.62 1.81 -11.08
N ASP A 123 19.45 2.89 -11.85
CA ASP A 123 20.55 3.51 -12.60
C ASP A 123 21.25 4.65 -11.81
N ASP A 124 22.27 5.25 -12.42
CA ASP A 124 23.06 6.33 -11.81
C ASP A 124 22.24 7.62 -11.55
N GLU A 125 21.09 7.76 -12.19
CA GLU A 125 20.12 8.85 -11.97
C GLU A 125 19.02 8.46 -10.97
N LEU A 126 19.20 7.32 -10.27
CA LEU A 126 18.25 6.74 -9.33
C LEU A 126 16.89 6.37 -9.94
N LYS A 127 16.81 6.21 -11.26
CA LYS A 127 15.59 5.74 -11.92
C LYS A 127 15.46 4.24 -11.71
N CYS A 128 14.28 3.84 -11.23
CA CYS A 128 13.94 2.45 -10.99
C CYS A 128 13.22 1.85 -12.21
N LYS A 129 13.75 0.76 -12.76
CA LYS A 129 13.14 -0.08 -13.80
C LYS A 129 12.91 -1.47 -13.23
N PHE A 130 11.81 -2.13 -13.63
CA PHE A 130 11.52 -3.50 -13.21
C PHE A 130 11.62 -4.46 -14.40
N GLU A 131 12.33 -5.56 -14.21
CA GLU A 131 12.39 -6.68 -15.14
C GLU A 131 11.53 -7.83 -14.59
N ILE A 132 10.54 -8.27 -15.37
CA ILE A 132 9.51 -9.21 -14.93
C ILE A 132 9.77 -10.59 -15.54
N VAL A 133 9.81 -11.61 -14.70
CA VAL A 133 9.92 -13.02 -15.08
C VAL A 133 8.59 -13.70 -14.79
N LYS A 134 7.86 -14.06 -15.86
CA LYS A 134 6.60 -14.81 -15.74
C LYS A 134 6.87 -16.27 -15.36
N PRO A 135 5.97 -16.93 -14.63
CA PRO A 135 6.13 -18.32 -14.29
C PRO A 135 6.15 -19.21 -15.53
N VAL A 136 7.06 -20.19 -15.56
CA VAL A 136 7.10 -21.19 -16.62
C VAL A 136 5.98 -22.20 -16.36
N MET A 137 5.12 -22.39 -17.35
CA MET A 137 4.06 -23.39 -17.30
C MET A 137 4.39 -24.50 -18.28
N ASP A 138 4.80 -25.66 -17.75
CA ASP A 138 5.24 -26.80 -18.56
C ASP A 138 4.09 -27.48 -19.34
N ASN A 139 2.83 -27.18 -18.98
CA ASN A 139 1.64 -27.77 -19.59
C ASN A 139 0.74 -26.68 -20.22
N PRO A 140 0.50 -26.70 -21.54
CA PRO A 140 -0.34 -25.73 -22.24
C PRO A 140 -1.78 -25.64 -21.70
N THR A 141 -2.36 -26.75 -21.24
CA THR A 141 -3.73 -26.77 -20.69
C THR A 141 -3.79 -26.04 -19.34
N ILE A 142 -2.77 -26.22 -18.49
CA ILE A 142 -2.63 -25.49 -17.23
C ILE A 142 -2.36 -24.01 -17.52
N ALA A 143 -1.59 -23.72 -18.57
CA ALA A 143 -1.30 -22.36 -18.99
C ALA A 143 -2.55 -21.58 -19.42
N LEU A 144 -3.40 -22.17 -20.26
CA LEU A 144 -4.67 -21.59 -20.67
C LEU A 144 -5.59 -21.33 -19.48
N GLY A 145 -5.77 -22.31 -18.59
CA GLY A 145 -6.63 -22.14 -17.42
C GLY A 145 -6.15 -21.02 -16.48
N ARG A 146 -4.84 -20.86 -16.31
CA ARG A 146 -4.25 -19.76 -15.53
C ARG A 146 -4.36 -18.40 -16.22
N ILE A 147 -4.16 -18.34 -17.55
CA ILE A 147 -4.35 -17.10 -18.34
C ILE A 147 -5.79 -16.62 -18.26
N GLU A 148 -6.77 -17.51 -18.42
CA GLU A 148 -8.19 -17.18 -18.26
C GLU A 148 -8.48 -16.67 -16.85
N SER A 149 -7.99 -17.37 -15.82
CA SER A 149 -8.15 -16.95 -14.43
C SER A 149 -7.56 -15.57 -14.16
N ARG A 150 -6.37 -15.25 -14.70
CA ARG A 150 -5.78 -13.90 -14.62
C ARG A 150 -6.58 -12.86 -15.38
N PHE A 151 -7.06 -13.19 -16.58
CA PHE A 151 -7.87 -12.27 -17.38
C PHE A 151 -9.13 -11.87 -16.63
N PHE A 152 -9.85 -12.84 -16.03
CA PHE A 152 -11.04 -12.55 -15.23
C PHE A 152 -10.72 -11.78 -13.95
N ARG A 153 -9.63 -12.12 -13.25
CA ARG A 153 -9.19 -11.35 -12.08
C ARG A 153 -8.85 -9.91 -12.45
N LYS A 154 -8.09 -9.72 -13.53
CA LYS A 154 -7.69 -8.40 -14.01
C LYS A 154 -8.88 -7.58 -14.49
N MET A 155 -9.86 -8.21 -15.13
CA MET A 155 -11.11 -7.56 -15.51
C MET A 155 -11.93 -7.15 -14.27
N SER A 156 -11.91 -7.94 -13.20
CA SER A 156 -12.50 -7.55 -11.92
C SER A 156 -11.79 -6.35 -11.31
N THR A 157 -10.45 -6.33 -11.28
CA THR A 157 -9.69 -5.22 -10.72
C THR A 157 -9.68 -3.98 -11.61
N ASP A 158 -9.74 -4.12 -12.93
CA ASP A 158 -9.77 -2.99 -13.87
C ASP A 158 -11.14 -2.28 -13.84
N LEU A 159 -12.22 -3.01 -13.50
CA LEU A 159 -13.52 -2.40 -13.14
C LEU A 159 -13.41 -1.58 -11.84
N ASP A 160 -12.50 -1.94 -10.93
CA ASP A 160 -12.22 -1.17 -9.72
C ASP A 160 -11.23 0.00 -9.97
N ILE A 161 -10.39 -0.08 -11.03
CA ILE A 161 -9.35 0.90 -11.36
C ILE A 161 -9.79 1.93 -12.41
N GLU A 162 -10.88 1.73 -13.16
CA GLU A 162 -11.38 2.75 -14.10
C GLU A 162 -11.82 4.07 -13.41
N GLU A 163 -11.87 4.11 -12.07
CA GLU A 163 -11.99 5.33 -11.26
C GLU A 163 -10.67 6.07 -10.99
N GLY A 164 -9.49 5.54 -11.35
CA GLY A 164 -8.21 6.07 -10.86
C GLY A 164 -6.98 5.90 -11.75
N VAL A 165 -6.43 7.07 -12.13
CA VAL A 165 -4.99 7.41 -12.24
C VAL A 165 -4.38 7.63 -13.65
N LYS A 166 -3.77 8.84 -13.79
CA LYS A 166 -2.82 9.30 -14.83
C LYS A 166 -1.35 9.04 -14.41
N ALA A 167 -0.47 8.91 -15.40
CA ALA A 167 0.99 8.68 -15.25
C ALA A 167 1.79 9.86 -14.64
N MET A 168 2.98 9.59 -14.05
CA MET A 168 3.89 10.61 -13.50
C MET A 168 5.37 10.39 -13.84
N LYS A 169 6.08 11.52 -14.00
CA LYS A 169 7.52 11.71 -14.20
C LYS A 169 8.08 12.33 -12.90
N LEU A 170 9.17 11.79 -12.37
CA LEU A 170 9.81 12.32 -11.16
C LEU A 170 10.55 13.62 -11.52
N SER A 171 10.29 14.69 -10.76
CA SER A 171 11.02 15.96 -10.78
C SER A 171 11.45 16.31 -9.37
#